data_AF-A0A521S523-F1
#
_entry.id   AF-A0A521S523-F1
#
_cell.length_a   1.000
_cell.length_b   1.000
_cell.length_c   1.000
_cell.angle_alpha   90.00
_cell.angle_beta   90.00
_cell.angle_gamma   90.00
#
_symmetry.space_group_name_H-M   'P 1'
#
loop_
_entity.id
_entity.type
_entity.pdbx_description
1 polymer ?
#
loop_
_entity_poly.entity_id
_entity_poly.type
_entity_poly.pdbx_seq_one_letter_code
_entity_poly.pdbx_strand_id
1 'polypeptide(L)'
;MTRPDDVTRALVPLPEPFDPPALILNGRQDSLTGYADMFPLQASFPRGTFAILDRAGHALPFEQRALFGALVDEWRDRVEAEERVSPSTPAAGGG
;
A
#
# COMPACT_ATOMS: atom_id res chain seq x y z
N MET A 1 -28.38 13.16 -7.20
CA MET A 1 -28.20 13.80 -5.88
C MET A 1 -28.15 12.68 -4.85
N THR A 2 -26.97 12.08 -4.67
CA THR A 2 -26.73 10.91 -3.81
C THR A 2 -26.79 11.33 -2.34
N ARG A 3 -27.32 10.47 -1.45
CA ARG A 3 -27.47 10.80 -0.02
C ARG A 3 -26.09 11.03 0.64
N PRO A 4 -26.00 11.91 1.64
CA PRO A 4 -24.75 12.23 2.36
C PRO A 4 -24.13 11.04 3.12
N ASP A 5 -24.85 9.93 3.26
CA ASP A 5 -24.42 8.76 4.04
C ASP A 5 -23.63 7.73 3.20
N ASP A 6 -23.52 7.95 1.88
CA ASP A 6 -22.97 6.99 0.90
C ASP A 6 -21.47 7.19 0.58
N VAL A 7 -20.78 8.10 1.30
CA VAL A 7 -19.43 8.59 0.94
C VAL A 7 -18.31 8.20 1.90
N THR A 8 -18.54 7.33 2.89
CA THR A 8 -17.44 6.96 3.83
C THR A 8 -17.61 5.54 4.35
N ARG A 9 -17.49 4.55 3.48
CA ARG A 9 -17.24 3.18 3.96
C ARG A 9 -15.75 3.07 4.22
N ALA A 10 -15.36 3.32 5.47
CA ALA A 10 -14.02 3.00 5.96
C ALA A 10 -13.66 1.58 5.50
N LEU A 11 -12.43 1.41 4.97
CA LEU A 11 -11.99 0.10 4.55
C LEU A 11 -11.96 -0.81 5.77
N VAL A 12 -12.53 -2.00 5.63
CA VAL A 12 -12.52 -3.00 6.70
C VAL A 12 -11.26 -3.84 6.62
N PRO A 13 -10.68 -4.26 7.75
CA PRO A 13 -9.57 -5.20 7.78
C PRO A 13 -9.83 -6.42 6.88
N LEU A 14 -8.77 -6.94 6.27
CA LEU A 14 -8.78 -8.21 5.57
C LEU A 14 -9.16 -9.35 6.53
N PRO A 15 -9.85 -10.40 6.03
CA PRO A 15 -10.22 -11.55 6.85
C PRO A 15 -9.01 -12.31 7.40
N GLU A 16 -7.87 -12.25 6.68
CA GLU A 16 -6.59 -12.82 7.11
C GLU A 16 -5.48 -11.77 6.93
N PRO A 17 -4.46 -11.74 7.81
CA PRO A 17 -3.32 -10.83 7.66
C PRO A 17 -2.56 -11.05 6.35
N PHE A 18 -2.15 -9.96 5.73
CA PHE A 18 -1.21 -9.96 4.62
C PHE A 18 0.20 -9.73 5.17
N ASP A 19 0.92 -10.84 5.37
CA ASP A 19 2.26 -10.82 5.93
C ASP A 19 3.36 -10.27 4.99
N PRO A 20 3.33 -10.43 3.66
CA PRO A 20 4.39 -9.90 2.79
C PRO A 20 4.58 -8.37 2.90
N PRO A 21 5.75 -7.82 2.55
CA PRO A 21 5.98 -6.38 2.58
C PRO A 21 4.97 -5.66 1.69
N ALA A 22 4.31 -4.65 2.25
CA ALA A 22 3.34 -3.83 1.53
C ALA A 22 3.66 -2.35 1.68
N LEU A 23 3.29 -1.57 0.67
CA LEU A 23 3.39 -0.12 0.68
C LEU A 23 2.05 0.49 0.27
N ILE A 24 1.50 1.33 1.14
CA ILE A 24 0.24 2.05 0.94
C ILE A 24 0.55 3.55 0.97
N LEU A 25 0.41 4.22 -0.19
CA LEU A 25 0.74 5.63 -0.38
C LEU A 25 -0.50 6.45 -0.72
N ASN A 26 -0.68 7.58 -0.05
CA ASN A 26 -1.81 8.47 -0.28
C ASN A 26 -1.43 9.94 -0.22
N GLY A 27 -2.11 10.76 -1.02
CA GLY A 27 -1.96 12.21 -0.96
C GLY A 27 -2.80 12.79 0.18
N ARG A 28 -2.22 13.72 0.95
CA ARG A 28 -2.96 14.42 2.01
C ARG A 28 -4.11 15.27 1.46
N GLN A 29 -3.97 15.76 0.22
CA GLN A 29 -4.94 16.59 -0.50
C GLN A 29 -5.71 15.80 -1.57
N ASP A 30 -5.70 14.46 -1.54
CA ASP A 30 -6.47 13.65 -2.48
C ASP A 30 -7.97 13.76 -2.16
N SER A 31 -8.71 14.49 -3.00
CA SER A 31 -10.15 14.67 -2.87
C SER A 31 -10.98 13.59 -3.59
N LEU A 32 -10.36 12.70 -4.36
CA LEU A 32 -11.04 11.63 -5.07
C LEU A 32 -11.20 10.39 -4.18
N THR A 33 -10.10 9.98 -3.55
CA THR A 33 -10.04 8.77 -2.72
C THR A 33 -10.00 9.10 -1.23
N GLY A 34 -9.45 10.25 -0.84
CA GLY A 34 -9.15 10.55 0.56
C GLY A 34 -8.06 9.66 1.14
N TYR A 35 -7.57 9.98 2.36
CA TYR A 35 -6.55 9.18 3.05
C TYR A 35 -7.01 8.61 4.40
N ALA A 36 -8.14 9.05 4.95
CA ALA A 36 -8.54 8.61 6.29
C ALA A 36 -9.02 7.16 6.31
N ASP A 37 -9.62 6.69 5.21
CA ASP A 37 -10.30 5.40 5.16
C ASP A 37 -9.36 4.20 5.16
N MET A 38 -8.04 4.40 5.00
CA MET A 38 -7.05 3.30 5.08
C MET A 38 -6.59 2.96 6.49
N PHE A 39 -6.78 3.85 7.47
CA PHE A 39 -6.24 3.62 8.81
C PHE A 39 -6.67 2.28 9.43
N PRO A 40 -7.92 1.80 9.25
CA PRO A 40 -8.30 0.49 9.79
C PRO A 40 -7.56 -0.68 9.14
N LEU A 41 -7.07 -0.53 7.89
CA LEU A 41 -6.34 -1.59 7.20
C LEU A 41 -4.98 -1.89 7.85
N GLN A 42 -4.41 -0.97 8.62
CA GLN A 42 -3.10 -1.16 9.25
C GLN A 42 -3.03 -2.47 10.05
N ALA A 43 -4.15 -2.87 10.69
CA ALA A 43 -4.24 -4.13 11.43
C ALA A 43 -4.04 -5.38 10.56
N SER A 44 -4.31 -5.30 9.26
CA SER A 44 -4.17 -6.40 8.30
C SER A 44 -2.82 -6.47 7.61
N PHE A 45 -1.97 -5.46 7.74
CA PHE A 45 -0.66 -5.40 7.08
C PHE A 45 0.45 -5.26 8.14
N PRO A 46 0.78 -6.32 8.88
CA PRO A 46 1.77 -6.27 9.98
C PRO A 46 3.17 -5.82 9.53
N ARG A 47 3.51 -5.98 8.25
CA ARG A 47 4.75 -5.45 7.64
C ARG A 47 4.50 -4.37 6.58
N GLY A 48 3.31 -3.77 6.60
CA GLY A 48 2.93 -2.68 5.72
C GLY A 48 3.51 -1.35 6.15
N THR A 49 3.99 -0.57 5.19
CA THR A 49 4.32 0.85 5.37
C THR A 49 3.16 1.69 4.86
N PHE A 50 2.66 2.59 5.71
CA PHE A 50 1.60 3.54 5.36
C PHE A 50 2.19 4.95 5.38
N ALA A 51 2.11 5.65 4.25
CA ALA A 51 2.60 7.02 4.15
C ALA A 51 1.55 7.95 3.53
N ILE A 52 1.36 9.08 4.19
CA ILE A 52 0.51 10.18 3.71
C ILE A 52 1.43 11.32 3.33
N LEU A 53 1.43 11.68 2.04
CA LEU A 53 2.33 12.67 1.48
C LEU A 53 1.65 14.03 1.52
N ASP A 54 2.23 14.98 2.24
CA ASP A 54 1.80 16.38 2.17
C ASP A 54 2.13 16.97 0.79
N ARG A 55 1.33 17.96 0.37
CA ARG A 55 1.38 18.60 -0.94
C ARG A 55 1.23 17.61 -2.10
N ALA A 56 0.40 16.58 -1.92
CA ALA A 56 0.03 15.62 -2.94
C ALA A 56 -1.47 15.32 -2.89
N GLY A 57 -2.09 15.27 -4.06
CA GLY A 57 -3.43 14.76 -4.28
C GLY A 57 -3.39 13.32 -4.80
N HIS A 58 -4.17 13.05 -5.83
CA HIS A 58 -4.29 11.70 -6.39
C HIS A 58 -3.08 11.29 -7.25
N ALA A 59 -2.34 12.25 -7.80
CA ALA A 59 -1.32 12.03 -8.81
C ALA A 59 0.09 11.95 -8.19
N LEU A 60 0.25 11.16 -7.12
CA LEU A 60 1.47 11.03 -6.30
C LEU A 60 2.78 10.91 -7.11
N PRO A 61 2.88 10.09 -8.18
CA PRO A 61 4.12 9.93 -8.94
C PRO A 61 4.58 11.20 -9.67
N PHE A 62 3.65 12.13 -9.91
CA PHE A 62 3.91 13.42 -10.57
C PHE A 62 4.08 14.55 -9.57
N GLU A 63 3.27 14.56 -8.51
CA GLU A 63 3.23 15.64 -7.51
C GLU A 63 4.39 15.56 -6.51
N GLN A 64 4.80 14.36 -6.11
CA GLN A 64 5.86 14.11 -5.13
C GLN A 64 6.86 13.07 -5.65
N ARG A 65 7.27 13.18 -6.92
CA ARG A 65 8.08 12.18 -7.64
C ARG A 65 9.27 11.62 -6.86
N ALA A 66 10.04 12.50 -6.22
CA ALA A 66 11.23 12.07 -5.47
C ALA A 66 10.88 11.23 -4.24
N LEU A 67 9.90 11.67 -3.45
CA LEU A 67 9.46 10.96 -2.25
C LEU A 67 8.72 9.66 -2.61
N PHE A 68 7.88 9.70 -3.64
CA PHE A 68 7.23 8.52 -4.19
C PHE A 68 8.27 7.47 -4.63
N GLY A 69 9.27 7.89 -5.41
CA GLY A 69 10.34 7.01 -5.88
C GLY A 69 11.10 6.38 -4.72
N ALA A 70 11.54 7.19 -3.74
CA ALA A 70 12.27 6.69 -2.58
C ALA A 70 11.50 5.63 -1.77
N LEU A 71 10.19 5.82 -1.59
CA LEU A 71 9.34 4.87 -0.86
C LEU A 71 9.13 3.58 -1.66
N VAL A 72 8.95 3.68 -2.98
CA VAL A 72 8.80 2.52 -3.86
C VAL A 72 10.09 1.70 -3.94
N ASP A 73 11.24 2.36 -4.08
CA ASP A 73 12.54 1.71 -4.14
C ASP A 73 12.83 0.96 -2.83
N GLU A 74 12.59 1.59 -1.68
CA GLU A 74 12.75 0.94 -0.37
C GLU A 74 11.82 -0.28 -0.21
N TRP A 75 10.54 -0.15 -0.60
CA TRP A 75 9.61 -1.28 -0.53
C TRP A 75 10.05 -2.42 -1.45
N ARG A 76 10.52 -2.10 -2.66
CA ARG A 76 11.04 -3.08 -3.61
C ARG A 76 12.23 -3.84 -3.03
N ASP A 77 13.16 -3.15 -2.37
CA ASP A 77 14.31 -3.79 -1.73
C ASP A 77 13.87 -4.82 -0.67
N ARG A 78 12.81 -4.52 0.11
CA ARG A 78 12.23 -5.47 1.07
C ARG A 78 11.58 -6.67 0.39
N VAL A 79 10.84 -6.47 -0.70
CA VAL A 79 10.24 -7.57 -1.47
C VAL A 79 11.33 -8.48 -2.04
N GLU A 80 12.38 -7.91 -2.63
CA GLU A 80 13.50 -8.71 -3.17
C GLU A 80 14.26 -9.48 -2.08
N ALA A 81 14.37 -8.92 -0.87
CA ALA A 81 14.96 -9.62 0.26
C ALA A 81 14.12 -10.83 0.70
N GLU A 82 12.79 -10.73 0.70
CA GLU A 82 11.87 -11.84 1.03
C GLU A 82 11.98 -13.01 0.06
N GLU A 83 12.00 -12.72 -1.23
CA GLU A 83 12.09 -13.72 -2.30
C GLU A 83 13.41 -14.48 -2.24
N ARG A 84 14.48 -13.85 -1.76
CA ARG A 84 15.79 -14.50 -1.56
C ARG A 84 15.82 -15.42 -0.34
N VAL A 85 15.01 -15.12 0.67
CA VAL A 85 14.95 -15.89 1.93
C VAL A 85 13.95 -17.04 1.83
N SER A 86 12.91 -16.88 1.02
CA SER A 86 11.96 -17.94 0.74
C SER A 86 12.64 -19.05 -0.07
N PRO A 87 12.57 -20.34 0.33
CA PRO A 87 13.14 -21.41 -0.48
C PRO A 87 12.42 -21.39 -1.82
N SER A 88 13.16 -21.06 -2.89
CA SER A 88 12.68 -21.19 -4.26
C SER A 88 12.16 -22.62 -4.42
N THR A 89 10.83 -22.78 -4.51
CA THR A 89 10.22 -24.05 -4.90
C THR A 89 10.96 -24.53 -6.15
N PRO A 90 11.66 -25.69 -6.12
CA PRO A 90 12.30 -26.17 -7.32
C PRO A 90 11.22 -26.33 -8.37
N ALA A 91 11.39 -25.69 -9.53
CA ALA A 91 10.55 -25.95 -10.68
C ALA A 91 10.54 -27.47 -10.88
N ALA A 92 9.35 -28.08 -10.78
CA ALA A 92 9.14 -29.50 -11.01
C ALA A 92 9.70 -29.84 -12.39
N GLY A 93 10.90 -30.43 -12.41
CA GLY A 93 11.63 -30.81 -13.60
C GLY A 93 12.02 -32.28 -13.51
N GLY A 94 11.61 -33.03 -14.54
CA GLY A 94 11.98 -34.42 -14.80
C GLY A 94 10.94 -35.41 -14.26
N GLY A 95 10.42 -36.36 -15.04
CA GLY A 95 10.74 -36.84 -16.39
C GLY A 95 10.01 -38.17 -16.55
#